data_AF-S2EV78-F1
#
_entry.id   AF-S2EV78-F1
#
_cell.length_a   1.000
_cell.length_b   1.000
_cell.length_c   1.000
_cell.angle_alpha   90.00
_cell.angle_beta   90.00
_cell.angle_gamma   90.00
#
_symmetry.space_group_name_H-M   'P 1'
#
loop_
_entity.id
_entity.type
_entity.pdbx_description
1 polymer ?
#
loop_
_entity_poly.entity_id
_entity_poly.type
_entity_poly.pdbx_seq_one_letter_code
_entity_poly.pdbx_strand_id
1 'polypeptide(L)'
;MKYYQNPDKVTRGRTSSQNRGLGAIIDANIVGKVIELGVNEILKQHEKLKEFSPDMEIRSVFEYGQPDVVEIVENGVKRKPKCFVEVKNSPKNFEWVGLYTTQFEDMKKFVGNDEENIYIIYASLRSKEGTILEKSEEDEGANENKRENDLLGIFLKSKKSLGDLFNFFEDASNFSVNIDYVITGKELADNGKVFPSGEPWPSPEIFQEGTKPYDASGNVKKNFKRLSLNVKDGKCDLPTNGINNSVPFPHQFGTLECHGDFQAYEETKNSWRKVDGVKTKTELKTIFIDCKSDVVVKNKWLGEYHLEGKKVHRIKVGAKVASKDRDDLSYPKRNIESMVKIPPSERIKELARKI
;
A
#
# COMPACT_ATOMS: atom_id res chain seq x y z
N MET A 1 19.35 -18.28 6.07
CA MET A 1 19.73 -19.58 5.46
C MET A 1 18.67 -20.66 5.63
N LYS A 2 18.20 -20.98 6.85
CA LYS A 2 17.15 -22.01 7.06
C LYS A 2 15.87 -21.79 6.22
N TYR A 3 15.43 -20.54 6.04
CA TYR A 3 14.32 -20.19 5.14
C TYR A 3 14.54 -20.69 3.70
N TYR A 4 15.75 -20.52 3.16
CA TYR A 4 16.10 -20.91 1.79
C TYR A 4 16.33 -22.42 1.63
N GLN A 5 16.63 -23.11 2.74
CA GLN A 5 16.82 -24.56 2.78
C GLN A 5 15.49 -25.31 2.93
N ASN A 6 14.39 -24.62 3.23
CA ASN A 6 13.08 -25.22 3.37
C ASN A 6 12.35 -25.22 2.01
N PRO A 7 12.08 -26.40 1.41
CA PRO A 7 11.41 -26.50 0.11
C PRO A 7 9.97 -25.97 0.10
N ASP A 8 9.33 -25.87 1.27
CA ASP A 8 7.96 -25.36 1.42
C ASP A 8 7.89 -23.82 1.41
N LYS A 9 9.04 -23.13 1.49
CA LYS A 9 9.07 -21.66 1.49
C LYS A 9 9.01 -21.12 0.06
N VAL A 10 8.08 -20.19 -0.14
CA VAL A 10 7.95 -19.48 -1.41
C VAL A 10 9.20 -18.63 -1.64
N THR A 11 9.95 -18.98 -2.67
CA THR A 11 11.10 -18.20 -3.16
C THR A 11 10.70 -17.24 -4.27
N ARG A 12 9.43 -17.15 -4.67
CA ARG A 12 8.98 -16.21 -5.71
C ARG A 12 8.53 -14.87 -5.14
N GLY A 13 8.75 -13.79 -5.90
CA GLY A 13 8.23 -12.45 -5.60
C GLY A 13 6.71 -12.38 -5.76
N ARG A 14 6.02 -11.69 -4.84
CA ARG A 14 4.56 -11.55 -4.82
C ARG A 14 3.98 -10.85 -6.05
N THR A 15 4.71 -9.87 -6.59
CA THR A 15 4.23 -9.02 -7.69
C THR A 15 4.72 -9.52 -9.05
N SER A 16 5.98 -9.94 -9.14
CA SER A 16 6.63 -10.30 -10.41
C SER A 16 6.63 -11.80 -10.71
N SER A 17 6.26 -12.65 -9.74
CA SER A 17 6.39 -14.12 -9.82
C SER A 17 7.81 -14.63 -10.10
N GLN A 18 8.83 -13.76 -10.11
CA GLN A 18 10.23 -14.12 -10.34
C GLN A 18 10.84 -14.78 -9.10
N ASN A 19 11.76 -15.72 -9.30
CA ASN A 19 12.51 -16.33 -8.20
C ASN A 19 13.41 -15.27 -7.53
N ARG A 20 13.30 -15.14 -6.22
CA ARG A 20 14.14 -14.34 -5.33
C ARG A 20 15.35 -15.16 -4.92
N GLY A 21 16.54 -14.66 -5.22
CA GLY A 21 17.78 -15.20 -4.66
C GLY A 21 17.88 -14.95 -3.15
N LEU A 22 18.87 -15.58 -2.51
CA LEU A 22 19.13 -15.46 -1.07
C LEU A 22 19.26 -14.00 -0.61
N GLY A 23 19.97 -13.15 -1.36
CA GLY A 23 20.12 -11.73 -1.04
C GLY A 23 18.77 -11.00 -0.96
N ALA A 24 17.93 -11.15 -1.98
CA ALA A 24 16.61 -10.52 -2.02
C ALA A 24 15.66 -10.99 -0.90
N ILE A 25 15.86 -12.19 -0.36
CA ILE A 25 15.13 -12.71 0.81
C ILE A 25 15.69 -12.11 2.10
N ILE A 26 17.01 -12.01 2.20
CA ILE A 26 17.67 -11.38 3.35
C ILE A 26 17.24 -9.92 3.45
N ASP A 27 17.30 -9.15 2.35
CA ASP A 27 16.95 -7.74 2.33
C ASP A 27 15.52 -7.50 2.83
N ALA A 28 14.54 -8.26 2.33
CA ALA A 28 13.15 -8.08 2.74
C ALA A 28 12.88 -8.48 4.19
N ASN A 29 13.56 -9.51 4.71
CA ASN A 29 13.43 -9.89 6.12
C ASN A 29 14.11 -8.87 7.04
N ILE A 30 15.28 -8.35 6.66
CA ILE A 30 16.01 -7.36 7.46
C ILE A 30 15.19 -6.07 7.58
N VAL A 31 14.64 -5.55 6.48
CA VAL A 31 13.80 -4.33 6.53
C VAL A 31 12.64 -4.50 7.50
N GLY A 32 11.87 -5.59 7.36
CA GLY A 32 10.73 -5.86 8.25
C GLY A 32 11.14 -5.93 9.73
N LYS A 33 12.19 -6.71 10.03
CA LYS A 33 12.66 -6.86 11.42
C LYS A 33 13.27 -5.59 12.01
N VAL A 34 13.96 -4.78 11.22
CA VAL A 34 14.46 -3.47 11.67
C VAL A 34 13.29 -2.55 12.03
N ILE A 35 12.21 -2.57 11.24
CA ILE A 35 11.01 -1.78 11.52
C ILE A 35 10.32 -2.28 12.80
N GLU A 36 10.10 -3.59 12.95
CA GLU A 36 9.53 -4.17 14.19
C GLU A 36 10.34 -3.79 15.44
N LEU A 37 11.68 -3.90 15.37
CA LEU A 37 12.57 -3.51 16.47
C LEU A 37 12.47 -2.01 16.77
N GLY A 38 12.45 -1.16 15.73
CA GLY A 38 12.30 0.28 15.90
C GLY A 38 10.97 0.68 16.52
N VAL A 39 9.87 0.01 16.14
CA VAL A 39 8.54 0.22 16.75
C VAL A 39 8.57 -0.12 18.24
N ASN A 40 9.20 -1.24 18.63
CA ASN A 40 9.32 -1.60 20.05
C ASN A 40 10.11 -0.58 20.86
N GLU A 41 11.20 -0.04 20.30
CA GLU A 41 11.94 1.04 20.95
C GLU A 41 11.10 2.31 21.10
N ILE A 42 10.26 2.66 20.11
CA ILE A 42 9.32 3.78 20.19
C ILE A 42 8.27 3.55 21.29
N LEU A 43 7.70 2.34 21.39
CA LEU A 43 6.77 1.98 22.47
C LEU A 43 7.45 2.14 23.85
N LYS A 44 8.68 1.66 23.99
CA LYS A 44 9.49 1.78 25.22
C LYS A 44 9.79 3.24 25.60
N GLN A 45 10.00 4.12 24.63
CA GLN A 45 10.19 5.55 24.90
C GLN A 45 8.98 6.18 25.58
N HIS A 46 7.76 5.70 25.28
CA HIS A 46 6.53 6.16 25.89
C HIS A 46 6.23 5.50 27.25
N GLU A 47 6.62 4.24 27.43
CA GLU A 47 6.41 3.48 28.67
C GLU A 47 7.72 2.84 29.17
N LYS A 48 8.57 3.66 29.81
CA LYS A 48 9.94 3.28 30.20
C LYS A 48 10.05 2.11 31.20
N LEU A 49 8.97 1.81 31.91
CA LEU A 49 8.91 0.71 32.88
C LEU A 49 8.52 -0.63 32.25
N LYS A 50 8.17 -0.61 30.95
CA LYS A 50 7.82 -1.79 30.17
C LYS A 50 8.94 -2.11 29.19
N GLU A 51 9.30 -3.39 29.10
CA GLU A 51 10.10 -3.91 28.00
C GLU A 51 9.20 -4.68 27.05
N PHE A 52 9.33 -4.40 25.75
CA PHE A 52 8.53 -4.97 24.68
C PHE A 52 9.39 -5.96 23.90
N SER A 53 9.07 -7.25 24.00
CA SER A 53 9.82 -8.31 23.32
C SER A 53 9.25 -8.57 21.92
N PRO A 54 10.03 -8.35 20.84
CA PRO A 54 9.61 -8.66 19.47
C PRO A 54 9.59 -10.17 19.20
N ASP A 55 8.80 -10.61 18.23
CA ASP A 55 8.91 -11.96 17.68
C ASP A 55 10.17 -12.12 16.81
N MET A 56 11.23 -12.68 17.40
CA MET A 56 12.50 -12.92 16.72
C MET A 56 12.62 -14.35 16.14
N GLU A 57 11.59 -15.18 16.29
CA GLU A 57 11.66 -16.57 15.89
C GLU A 57 11.58 -16.74 14.36
N ILE A 58 12.47 -17.55 13.78
CA ILE A 58 12.42 -17.90 12.36
C ILE A 58 11.71 -19.24 12.21
N ARG A 59 10.41 -19.21 11.90
CA ARG A 59 9.58 -20.41 11.75
C ARG A 59 9.57 -20.96 10.33
N SER A 60 9.47 -22.29 10.22
CA SER A 60 9.38 -23.02 8.95
C SER A 60 8.04 -22.80 8.24
N VAL A 61 6.97 -22.50 8.98
CA VAL A 61 5.64 -22.15 8.45
C VAL A 61 5.34 -20.67 8.77
N PHE A 62 4.47 -20.04 7.98
CA PHE A 62 4.01 -18.68 8.26
C PHE A 62 2.81 -18.76 9.21
N GLU A 63 2.90 -18.11 10.37
CA GLU A 63 1.86 -18.14 11.41
C GLU A 63 1.24 -16.74 11.55
N TYR A 64 0.03 -16.56 11.00
CA TYR A 64 -0.65 -15.26 11.00
C TYR A 64 -1.21 -14.85 12.38
N GLY A 65 -1.38 -15.81 13.29
CA GLY A 65 -1.95 -15.60 14.63
C GLY A 65 -0.94 -15.23 15.71
N GLN A 66 0.34 -15.03 15.36
CA GLN A 66 1.37 -14.61 16.29
C GLN A 66 1.55 -13.08 16.21
N PRO A 67 1.40 -12.33 17.32
CA PRO A 67 1.65 -10.89 17.30
C PRO A 67 3.14 -10.58 17.20
N ASP A 68 3.49 -9.43 16.63
CA ASP A 68 4.88 -8.98 16.51
C ASP A 68 5.48 -8.56 17.85
N VAL A 69 4.63 -8.22 18.83
CA VAL A 69 5.00 -8.06 20.25
C VAL A 69 4.48 -9.28 21.01
N VAL A 70 5.37 -10.12 21.53
CA VAL A 70 4.99 -11.44 22.08
C VAL A 70 5.00 -11.50 23.61
N GLU A 71 5.79 -10.65 24.25
CA GLU A 71 5.96 -10.62 25.71
C GLU A 71 6.21 -9.19 26.19
N ILE A 72 5.66 -8.86 27.35
CA ILE A 72 5.91 -7.62 28.08
C ILE A 72 6.54 -7.96 29.42
N VAL A 73 7.65 -7.30 29.74
CA VAL A 73 8.24 -7.32 31.08
C VAL A 73 7.91 -5.99 31.77
N GLU A 74 7.21 -6.06 32.89
CA GLU A 74 6.81 -4.89 33.67
C GLU A 74 7.11 -5.17 35.14
N ASN A 75 7.95 -4.33 35.76
CA ASN A 75 8.43 -4.55 37.14
C ASN A 75 9.04 -5.95 37.39
N GLY A 76 9.75 -6.49 36.39
CA GLY A 76 10.35 -7.82 36.45
C GLY A 76 9.38 -8.99 36.23
N VAL A 77 8.10 -8.72 36.02
CA VAL A 77 7.08 -9.75 35.74
C VAL A 77 6.83 -9.85 34.24
N LYS A 78 6.95 -11.07 33.72
CA LYS A 78 6.63 -11.41 32.33
C LYS A 78 5.14 -11.67 32.16
N ARG A 79 4.53 -11.09 31.14
CA ARG A 79 3.15 -11.34 30.74
C ARG A 79 2.98 -11.27 29.22
N LYS A 80 1.89 -11.84 28.71
CA LYS A 80 1.47 -11.62 27.33
C LYS A 80 0.93 -10.18 27.15
N PRO A 81 1.02 -9.61 25.94
CA PRO A 81 0.36 -8.34 25.64
C PRO A 81 -1.16 -8.49 25.77
N LYS A 82 -1.84 -7.41 26.18
CA LYS A 82 -3.31 -7.39 26.29
C LYS A 82 -4.03 -7.18 24.96
N CYS A 83 -3.28 -6.84 23.92
CA CYS A 83 -3.76 -6.57 22.58
C CYS A 83 -2.85 -7.26 21.55
N PHE A 84 -3.37 -7.46 20.35
CA PHE A 84 -2.59 -7.92 19.21
C PHE A 84 -1.91 -6.73 18.55
N VAL A 85 -0.59 -6.83 18.32
CA VAL A 85 0.19 -5.81 17.61
C VAL A 85 0.75 -6.43 16.34
N GLU A 86 0.40 -5.86 15.20
CA GLU A 86 0.98 -6.17 13.89
C GLU A 86 1.73 -4.95 13.37
N VAL A 87 2.95 -5.12 12.90
CA VAL A 87 3.78 -4.09 12.31
C VAL A 87 3.91 -4.36 10.82
N LYS A 88 3.50 -3.39 10.01
CA LYS A 88 3.61 -3.42 8.55
C LYS A 88 4.59 -2.35 8.09
N ASN A 89 5.44 -2.73 7.15
CA ASN A 89 6.24 -1.75 6.43
C ASN A 89 5.33 -0.89 5.52
N SER A 90 5.55 0.42 5.49
CA SER A 90 4.84 1.40 4.67
C SER A 90 5.73 2.02 3.57
N PRO A 91 5.92 1.32 2.43
CA PRO A 91 6.63 1.84 1.26
C PRO A 91 6.13 3.20 0.77
N LYS A 92 6.99 3.97 0.08
CA LYS A 92 6.54 5.20 -0.60
C LYS A 92 5.37 4.94 -1.57
N ASN A 93 5.41 3.85 -2.33
CA ASN A 93 4.43 3.48 -3.35
C ASN A 93 3.32 2.53 -2.85
N PHE A 94 3.23 2.29 -1.54
CA PHE A 94 2.13 1.50 -0.99
C PHE A 94 0.85 2.33 -1.07
N GLU A 95 -0.21 1.73 -1.62
CA GLU A 95 -1.49 2.39 -1.89
C GLU A 95 -2.63 1.89 -0.99
N TRP A 96 -2.44 0.71 -0.40
CA TRP A 96 -3.45 -0.01 0.38
C TRP A 96 -2.96 -0.26 1.80
N VAL A 97 -3.77 0.17 2.76
CA VAL A 97 -3.71 -0.24 4.17
C VAL A 97 -4.65 -1.44 4.32
N GLY A 98 -4.19 -2.56 4.87
CA GLY A 98 -5.00 -3.76 4.97
C GLY A 98 -4.26 -5.01 5.38
N LEU A 99 -5.01 -6.10 5.43
CA LEU A 99 -4.58 -7.46 5.79
C LEU A 99 -5.23 -8.48 4.86
N TYR A 100 -4.62 -9.66 4.75
CA TYR A 100 -5.37 -10.82 4.28
C TYR A 100 -6.52 -11.09 5.24
N THR A 101 -7.69 -11.46 4.72
CA THR A 101 -8.86 -11.74 5.58
C THR A 101 -8.58 -12.88 6.55
N THR A 102 -7.85 -13.92 6.11
CA THR A 102 -7.42 -15.03 6.97
C THR A 102 -6.51 -14.57 8.11
N GLN A 103 -5.59 -13.64 7.84
CA GLN A 103 -4.76 -13.04 8.88
C GLN A 103 -5.63 -12.30 9.90
N PHE A 104 -6.56 -11.48 9.41
CA PHE A 104 -7.45 -10.70 10.28
C PHE A 104 -8.31 -11.60 11.18
N GLU A 105 -8.84 -12.71 10.65
CA GLU A 105 -9.62 -13.68 11.43
C GLU A 105 -8.79 -14.40 12.51
N ASP A 106 -7.51 -14.72 12.23
CA ASP A 106 -6.63 -15.32 13.23
C ASP A 106 -6.28 -14.32 14.35
N MET A 107 -6.08 -13.05 14.01
CA MET A 107 -5.89 -11.97 14.99
C MET A 107 -7.14 -11.78 15.86
N LYS A 108 -8.34 -11.85 15.28
CA LYS A 108 -9.61 -11.77 16.02
C LYS A 108 -9.74 -12.87 17.06
N LYS A 109 -9.37 -14.10 16.72
CA LYS A 109 -9.36 -15.21 17.69
C LYS A 109 -8.44 -14.94 18.88
N PHE A 110 -7.26 -14.35 18.63
CA PHE A 110 -6.31 -14.01 19.70
C PHE A 110 -6.91 -13.04 20.74
N VAL A 111 -7.64 -12.02 20.27
CA VAL A 111 -8.21 -10.98 21.13
C VAL A 111 -9.65 -11.28 21.61
N GLY A 112 -10.14 -12.50 21.42
CA GLY A 112 -11.51 -12.87 21.81
C GLY A 112 -12.60 -12.15 21.01
N ASN A 113 -12.32 -11.85 19.73
CA ASN A 113 -13.15 -11.08 18.79
C ASN A 113 -13.36 -9.60 19.13
N ASP A 114 -12.60 -9.04 20.08
CA ASP A 114 -12.59 -7.60 20.33
C ASP A 114 -11.60 -6.89 19.37
N GLU A 115 -12.10 -6.48 18.21
CA GLU A 115 -11.32 -5.83 17.15
C GLU A 115 -10.70 -4.48 17.59
N GLU A 116 -11.14 -3.87 18.70
CA GLU A 116 -10.51 -2.68 19.30
C GLU A 116 -9.18 -3.00 20.00
N ASN A 117 -8.91 -4.29 20.25
CA ASN A 117 -7.65 -4.78 20.80
C ASN A 117 -6.71 -5.33 19.71
N ILE A 118 -7.01 -5.10 18.43
CA ILE A 118 -6.08 -5.33 17.34
C ILE A 118 -5.49 -3.98 16.93
N TYR A 119 -4.17 -3.86 16.88
CA TYR A 119 -3.46 -2.68 16.41
C TYR A 119 -2.55 -3.05 15.27
N ILE A 120 -2.67 -2.31 14.17
CA ILE A 120 -1.82 -2.45 12.98
C ILE A 120 -1.03 -1.14 12.84
N ILE A 121 0.27 -1.24 13.03
CA ILE A 121 1.23 -0.15 12.99
C ILE A 121 1.88 -0.14 11.62
N TYR A 122 1.65 0.91 10.84
CA TYR A 122 2.37 1.16 9.59
C TYR A 122 3.58 2.04 9.90
N ALA A 123 4.77 1.52 9.61
CA ALA A 123 6.01 2.21 9.88
C ALA A 123 6.98 2.10 8.70
N SER A 124 7.79 3.14 8.49
CA SER A 124 8.76 3.21 7.41
C SER A 124 10.16 3.47 7.95
N LEU A 125 11.16 2.92 7.26
CA LEU A 125 12.56 3.25 7.47
C LEU A 125 12.94 4.45 6.62
N ARG A 126 13.46 5.51 7.24
CA ARG A 126 13.77 6.78 6.59
C ARG A 126 15.18 7.23 6.87
N SER A 127 15.82 7.86 5.88
CA SER A 127 17.06 8.61 6.11
C SER A 127 16.81 9.87 6.95
N LYS A 128 17.86 10.50 7.46
CA LYS A 128 17.80 11.80 8.17
C LYS A 128 17.14 12.91 7.35
N GLU A 129 17.29 12.84 6.03
CA GLU A 129 16.66 13.74 5.07
C GLU A 129 15.17 13.43 4.84
N GLY A 130 14.64 12.40 5.51
CA GLY A 130 13.22 12.00 5.47
C GLY A 130 12.85 11.06 4.32
N THR A 131 13.82 10.63 3.52
CA THR A 131 13.60 9.76 2.35
C THR A 131 13.31 8.32 2.80
N ILE A 132 12.18 7.75 2.36
CA ILE A 132 11.84 6.35 2.62
C ILE A 132 12.80 5.44 1.83
N LEU A 133 13.46 4.52 2.52
CA LEU A 133 14.41 3.60 1.92
C LEU A 133 13.71 2.39 1.29
N GLU A 134 13.35 2.48 0.01
CA GLU A 134 12.98 1.29 -0.78
C GLU A 134 13.43 1.40 -2.24
N LYS A 135 13.72 0.23 -2.85
CA LYS A 135 13.82 0.11 -4.30
C LYS A 135 12.40 0.14 -4.87
N SER A 136 11.98 1.26 -5.45
CA SER A 136 10.85 1.19 -6.38
C SER A 136 11.32 0.52 -7.68
N GLU A 137 10.51 -0.37 -8.23
CA GLU A 137 10.76 -0.98 -9.55
C GLU A 137 10.69 0.06 -10.69
N GLU A 138 10.14 1.26 -10.44
CA GLU A 138 9.98 2.34 -11.41
C GLU A 138 11.15 3.34 -11.43
N ASP A 139 12.04 3.34 -10.43
CA ASP A 139 13.16 4.28 -10.35
C ASP A 139 14.42 3.76 -11.11
N GLU A 140 14.29 2.93 -12.15
CA GLU A 140 15.42 2.46 -12.97
C GLU A 140 16.16 3.60 -13.73
N GLY A 141 15.66 4.84 -13.66
CA GLY A 141 16.25 6.01 -14.33
C GLY A 141 16.89 7.09 -13.46
N ALA A 142 16.90 6.97 -12.12
CA ALA A 142 17.47 8.00 -11.23
C ALA A 142 18.81 7.56 -10.60
N ASN A 143 19.85 8.33 -10.90
CA ASN A 143 21.26 8.13 -10.58
C ASN A 143 21.62 7.97 -9.08
N GLU A 144 22.53 7.02 -8.85
CA GLU A 144 23.71 7.03 -7.94
C GLU A 144 23.63 6.71 -6.43
N ASN A 145 22.56 6.98 -5.65
CA ASN A 145 22.63 6.77 -4.16
C ASN A 145 21.90 5.54 -3.59
N LYS A 146 21.43 4.59 -4.42
CA LYS A 146 20.57 3.49 -3.92
C LYS A 146 21.31 2.31 -3.31
N ARG A 147 22.55 2.05 -3.73
CA ARG A 147 23.31 0.91 -3.22
C ARG A 147 23.91 1.18 -1.85
N GLU A 148 24.23 2.44 -1.55
CA GLU A 148 24.80 2.88 -0.27
C GLU A 148 23.83 2.65 0.90
N ASN A 149 22.53 2.65 0.62
CA ASN A 149 21.45 2.44 1.58
C ASN A 149 21.07 0.95 1.82
N ASP A 150 21.84 0.00 1.30
CA ASP A 150 21.57 -1.43 1.49
C ASP A 150 21.76 -1.84 2.96
N LEU A 151 20.70 -2.32 3.63
CA LEU A 151 20.76 -2.61 5.07
C LEU A 151 21.72 -3.73 5.42
N LEU A 152 21.90 -4.73 4.55
CA LEU A 152 22.89 -5.77 4.77
C LEU A 152 24.29 -5.19 4.65
N GLY A 153 24.53 -4.35 3.64
CA GLY A 153 25.77 -3.60 3.47
C GLY A 153 26.12 -2.72 4.69
N ILE A 154 25.16 -1.93 5.17
CA ILE A 154 25.27 -1.09 6.36
C ILE A 154 25.60 -1.93 7.60
N PHE A 155 24.92 -3.07 7.79
CA PHE A 155 25.20 -3.99 8.88
C PHE A 155 26.63 -4.57 8.79
N LEU A 156 27.07 -4.97 7.59
CA LEU A 156 28.41 -5.51 7.39
C LEU A 156 29.50 -4.43 7.62
N LYS A 157 29.25 -3.19 7.20
CA LYS A 157 30.09 -2.01 7.53
C LYS A 157 30.22 -1.87 9.05
N SER A 158 29.10 -1.96 9.78
CA SER A 158 29.07 -1.77 11.24
C SER A 158 29.85 -2.86 12.01
N LYS A 159 30.05 -4.04 11.41
CA LYS A 159 30.85 -5.12 12.02
C LYS A 159 32.35 -4.93 11.87
N LYS A 160 32.81 -3.97 11.04
CA LYS A 160 34.23 -3.69 10.76
C LYS A 160 35.05 -4.92 10.34
N SER A 161 34.38 -6.02 9.94
CA SER A 161 34.99 -7.33 9.75
C SER A 161 35.53 -7.55 8.34
N LEU A 162 35.20 -6.66 7.39
CA LEU A 162 35.49 -6.81 5.97
C LEU A 162 36.28 -5.63 5.37
N GLY A 163 36.91 -4.81 6.22
CA GLY A 163 37.77 -3.70 5.83
C GLY A 163 37.06 -2.56 5.08
N ASP A 164 37.83 -1.77 4.34
CA ASP A 164 37.35 -0.56 3.66
C ASP A 164 36.37 -0.82 2.50
N LEU A 165 36.18 -2.08 2.11
CA LEU A 165 35.29 -2.50 1.03
C LEU A 165 33.83 -2.09 1.27
N PHE A 166 33.44 -1.88 2.53
CA PHE A 166 32.08 -1.50 2.94
C PHE A 166 31.95 -0.02 3.30
N ASN A 167 33.02 0.79 3.17
CA ASN A 167 32.97 2.21 3.52
C ASN A 167 32.03 3.03 2.63
N PHE A 168 31.68 2.51 1.46
CA PHE A 168 30.72 3.15 0.55
C PHE A 168 29.27 3.09 1.06
N PHE A 169 28.94 2.16 1.97
CA PHE A 169 27.61 2.10 2.54
C PHE A 169 27.41 3.21 3.56
N GLU A 170 26.17 3.65 3.73
CA GLU A 170 25.77 4.64 4.73
C GLU A 170 26.00 4.17 6.16
N ASP A 171 25.99 5.11 7.10
CA ASP A 171 26.02 4.77 8.53
C ASP A 171 24.62 4.47 9.05
N ALA A 172 24.49 3.45 9.89
CA ALA A 172 23.21 3.09 10.51
C ALA A 172 22.55 4.27 11.27
N SER A 173 23.37 5.20 11.78
CA SER A 173 22.92 6.40 12.48
C SER A 173 22.24 7.44 11.57
N ASN A 174 22.30 7.25 10.25
CA ASN A 174 21.59 8.09 9.27
C ASN A 174 20.16 7.64 9.03
N PHE A 175 19.70 6.60 9.71
CA PHE A 175 18.35 6.06 9.54
C PHE A 175 17.53 6.13 10.83
N SER A 176 16.22 6.23 10.65
CA SER A 176 15.22 6.23 11.71
C SER A 176 13.98 5.47 11.27
N VAL A 177 13.33 4.80 12.22
CA VAL A 177 12.01 4.20 12.02
C VAL A 177 10.96 5.23 12.40
N ASN A 178 10.03 5.51 11.49
CA ASN A 178 8.94 6.45 11.71
C ASN A 178 7.60 5.73 11.67
N ILE A 179 6.72 6.05 12.61
CA ILE A 179 5.33 5.60 12.61
C ILE A 179 4.55 6.48 11.64
N ASP A 180 4.06 5.90 10.54
CA ASP A 180 3.25 6.61 9.57
C ASP A 180 1.78 6.62 9.97
N TYR A 181 1.25 5.46 10.41
CA TYR A 181 -0.13 5.31 10.86
C TYR A 181 -0.25 4.23 11.93
N VAL A 182 -1.22 4.36 12.81
CA VAL A 182 -1.64 3.29 13.73
C VAL A 182 -3.15 3.17 13.62
N ILE A 183 -3.62 1.99 13.23
CA ILE A 183 -5.05 1.71 13.04
C ILE A 183 -5.48 0.55 13.93
N THR A 184 -6.74 0.56 14.33
CA THR A 184 -7.36 -0.57 15.02
C THR A 184 -7.95 -1.57 14.03
N GLY A 185 -8.13 -2.82 14.47
CA GLY A 185 -8.88 -3.82 13.72
C GLY A 185 -10.30 -3.36 13.44
N LYS A 186 -10.93 -2.71 14.42
CA LYS A 186 -12.29 -2.16 14.29
C LYS A 186 -12.39 -1.10 13.20
N GLU A 187 -11.46 -0.14 13.17
CA GLU A 187 -11.42 0.89 12.12
C GLU A 187 -11.28 0.26 10.73
N LEU A 188 -10.43 -0.77 10.58
CA LEU A 188 -10.27 -1.50 9.32
C LEU A 188 -11.54 -2.28 8.94
N ALA A 189 -12.20 -2.94 9.90
CA ALA A 189 -13.43 -3.70 9.65
C ALA A 189 -14.60 -2.79 9.24
N ASP A 190 -14.78 -1.67 9.93
CA ASP A 190 -15.88 -0.73 9.70
C ASP A 190 -15.74 0.03 8.36
N ASN A 191 -14.50 0.26 7.91
CA ASN A 191 -14.22 1.13 6.75
C ASN A 191 -13.65 0.39 5.53
N GLY A 192 -13.01 -0.75 5.74
CA GLY A 192 -12.36 -1.55 4.70
C GLY A 192 -13.36 -2.16 3.72
N LYS A 193 -12.83 -2.58 2.57
CA LYS A 193 -13.54 -3.39 1.58
C LYS A 193 -12.79 -4.67 1.32
N VAL A 194 -13.55 -5.74 1.13
CA VAL A 194 -13.01 -7.04 0.75
C VAL A 194 -12.84 -7.07 -0.77
N PHE A 195 -11.66 -7.48 -1.19
CA PHE A 195 -11.37 -7.87 -2.57
C PHE A 195 -11.11 -9.37 -2.57
N PRO A 196 -11.95 -10.15 -3.26
CA PRO A 196 -11.83 -11.59 -3.23
C PRO A 196 -10.65 -12.08 -4.08
N SER A 197 -10.15 -13.26 -3.71
CA SER A 197 -9.26 -14.08 -4.52
C SER A 197 -9.88 -14.36 -5.90
N GLY A 198 -9.02 -14.55 -6.89
CA GLY A 198 -9.44 -14.72 -8.28
C GLY A 198 -9.65 -13.41 -9.03
N GLU A 199 -9.91 -12.29 -8.34
CA GLU A 199 -10.12 -10.99 -8.97
C GLU A 199 -8.81 -10.20 -9.18
N PRO A 200 -8.77 -9.28 -10.17
CA PRO A 200 -7.66 -8.34 -10.33
C PRO A 200 -7.48 -7.47 -9.08
N TRP A 201 -6.22 -7.17 -8.71
CA TRP A 201 -5.94 -6.20 -7.65
C TRP A 201 -5.91 -4.79 -8.23
N PRO A 202 -6.91 -3.93 -7.95
CA PRO A 202 -6.94 -2.62 -8.54
C PRO A 202 -5.99 -1.67 -7.80
N SER A 203 -5.42 -0.71 -8.53
CA SER A 203 -4.83 0.47 -7.91
C SER A 203 -5.94 1.48 -7.54
N PRO A 204 -5.90 2.13 -6.36
CA PRO A 204 -6.75 3.28 -6.07
C PRO A 204 -6.24 4.55 -6.76
N GLU A 205 -5.06 4.55 -7.40
CA GLU A 205 -4.56 5.65 -8.22
C GLU A 205 -5.13 5.58 -9.64
N ILE A 206 -6.41 5.96 -9.76
CA ILE A 206 -7.22 5.73 -10.96
C ILE A 206 -7.13 6.83 -12.02
N PHE A 207 -6.42 7.93 -11.76
CA PHE A 207 -6.27 9.02 -12.71
C PHE A 207 -4.86 9.08 -13.27
N GLN A 208 -4.76 9.22 -14.59
CA GLN A 208 -3.49 9.43 -15.29
C GLN A 208 -3.66 10.54 -16.33
N GLU A 209 -2.57 11.18 -16.72
CA GLU A 209 -2.62 12.08 -17.87
C GLU A 209 -3.10 11.33 -19.12
N GLY A 210 -4.00 11.97 -19.85
CA GLY A 210 -4.68 11.44 -21.01
C GLY A 210 -4.36 12.23 -22.28
N THR A 211 -4.68 11.64 -23.42
CA THR A 211 -4.60 12.32 -24.71
C THR A 211 -5.77 13.27 -24.92
N LYS A 212 -5.53 14.37 -25.64
CA LYS A 212 -6.60 15.31 -26.01
C LYS A 212 -7.70 14.64 -26.86
N PRO A 213 -9.00 14.83 -26.52
CA PRO A 213 -10.12 14.23 -27.23
C PRO A 213 -10.46 14.95 -28.55
N TYR A 214 -9.79 16.07 -28.84
CA TYR A 214 -9.98 16.88 -30.05
C TYR A 214 -8.71 16.92 -30.92
N ASP A 215 -8.91 17.21 -32.21
CA ASP A 215 -7.84 17.47 -33.17
C ASP A 215 -7.34 18.92 -33.11
N ALA A 216 -6.37 19.27 -33.97
CA ALA A 216 -5.79 20.62 -34.02
C ALA A 216 -6.81 21.71 -34.44
N SER A 217 -7.89 21.31 -35.11
CA SER A 217 -8.98 22.20 -35.53
C SER A 217 -10.07 22.35 -34.46
N GLY A 218 -9.95 21.64 -33.32
CA GLY A 218 -10.92 21.66 -32.23
C GLY A 218 -12.08 20.68 -32.38
N ASN A 219 -12.09 19.85 -33.44
CA ASN A 219 -13.14 18.85 -33.62
C ASN A 219 -12.88 17.63 -32.75
N VAL A 220 -13.94 17.05 -32.19
CA VAL A 220 -13.85 15.81 -31.41
C VAL A 220 -13.39 14.67 -32.33
N LYS A 221 -12.36 13.94 -31.90
CA LYS A 221 -11.81 12.80 -32.65
C LYS A 221 -12.86 11.71 -32.83
N LYS A 222 -12.79 10.98 -33.94
CA LYS A 222 -13.79 9.96 -34.35
C LYS A 222 -14.11 8.91 -33.27
N ASN A 223 -13.13 8.52 -32.47
CA ASN A 223 -13.30 7.50 -31.43
C ASN A 223 -13.69 8.06 -30.06
N PHE A 224 -13.92 9.38 -29.97
CA PHE A 224 -14.39 10.06 -28.78
C PHE A 224 -15.83 10.52 -28.96
N LYS A 225 -16.58 10.46 -27.85
CA LYS A 225 -17.92 11.02 -27.74
C LYS A 225 -17.96 11.94 -26.53
N ARG A 226 -18.40 13.19 -26.70
CA ARG A 226 -18.65 14.08 -25.57
C ARG A 226 -19.80 13.53 -24.72
N LEU A 227 -19.59 13.41 -23.42
CA LEU A 227 -20.61 12.97 -22.48
C LEU A 227 -21.52 14.15 -22.11
N SER A 228 -22.82 13.90 -22.11
CA SER A 228 -23.81 14.85 -21.60
C SER A 228 -24.02 14.54 -20.12
N LEU A 229 -23.39 15.34 -19.25
CA LEU A 229 -23.43 15.16 -17.81
C LEU A 229 -24.46 16.10 -17.19
N ASN A 230 -25.21 15.60 -16.21
CA ASN A 230 -26.16 16.41 -15.46
C ASN A 230 -25.39 17.18 -14.36
N VAL A 231 -24.90 18.37 -14.71
CA VAL A 231 -24.16 19.22 -13.78
C VAL A 231 -25.14 20.02 -12.93
N LYS A 232 -25.08 19.83 -11.62
CA LYS A 232 -25.84 20.60 -10.62
C LYS A 232 -24.85 21.26 -9.68
N ASP A 233 -24.92 22.58 -9.54
CA ASP A 233 -24.05 23.37 -8.66
C ASP A 233 -22.54 23.12 -8.89
N GLY A 234 -22.15 22.93 -10.17
CA GLY A 234 -20.75 22.65 -10.54
C GLY A 234 -20.27 21.23 -10.23
N LYS A 235 -21.20 20.32 -9.90
CA LYS A 235 -20.92 18.91 -9.55
C LYS A 235 -21.64 17.97 -10.50
N CYS A 236 -21.03 16.83 -10.81
CA CYS A 236 -21.76 15.70 -11.38
C CYS A 236 -21.07 14.36 -11.13
N ASP A 237 -21.85 13.29 -11.19
CA ASP A 237 -21.33 11.94 -11.16
C ASP A 237 -20.75 11.53 -12.51
N LEU A 238 -19.56 10.91 -12.49
CA LEU A 238 -18.94 10.32 -13.67
C LEU A 238 -19.51 8.92 -13.92
N PRO A 239 -19.90 8.58 -15.17
CA PRO A 239 -20.52 7.30 -15.49
C PRO A 239 -19.47 6.17 -15.56
N THR A 240 -19.02 5.67 -14.41
CA THR A 240 -17.96 4.64 -14.34
C THR A 240 -18.39 3.24 -14.78
N ASN A 241 -19.70 3.03 -14.98
CA ASN A 241 -20.26 1.77 -15.46
C ASN A 241 -19.73 1.42 -16.85
N GLY A 242 -19.11 0.24 -16.98
CA GLY A 242 -18.64 -0.27 -18.27
C GLY A 242 -17.36 0.39 -18.79
N ILE A 243 -16.68 1.25 -18.00
CA ILE A 243 -15.29 1.62 -18.28
C ILE A 243 -14.47 0.34 -18.28
N ASN A 244 -13.72 0.09 -19.36
CA ASN A 244 -12.84 -1.07 -19.44
C ASN A 244 -11.54 -0.75 -20.18
N ASN A 245 -10.46 -0.73 -19.40
CA ASN A 245 -9.16 -1.22 -19.86
C ASN A 245 -9.09 -2.72 -19.54
N SER A 246 -7.98 -3.30 -19.09
CA SER A 246 -7.90 -4.75 -18.82
C SER A 246 -8.71 -5.21 -17.60
N VAL A 247 -9.20 -4.28 -16.77
CA VAL A 247 -9.91 -4.50 -15.51
C VAL A 247 -11.14 -3.58 -15.46
N PRO A 248 -12.35 -4.11 -15.17
CA PRO A 248 -13.54 -3.30 -14.95
C PRO A 248 -13.37 -2.33 -13.78
N PHE A 249 -14.16 -1.25 -13.77
CA PHE A 249 -14.21 -0.38 -12.60
C PHE A 249 -14.74 -1.15 -11.38
N PRO A 250 -13.98 -1.28 -10.27
CA PRO A 250 -14.39 -2.11 -9.13
C PRO A 250 -15.64 -1.55 -8.46
N HIS A 251 -16.61 -2.40 -8.16
CA HIS A 251 -17.83 -1.97 -7.48
C HIS A 251 -17.52 -1.39 -6.08
N GLN A 252 -16.46 -1.87 -5.43
CA GLN A 252 -15.95 -1.37 -4.15
C GLN A 252 -15.60 0.12 -4.20
N PHE A 253 -15.23 0.64 -5.38
CA PHE A 253 -14.82 2.04 -5.54
C PHE A 253 -16.03 2.98 -5.51
N GLY A 254 -17.24 2.51 -5.85
CA GLY A 254 -18.45 3.33 -5.83
C GLY A 254 -18.44 4.49 -6.83
N THR A 255 -19.11 5.59 -6.48
CA THR A 255 -19.33 6.73 -7.40
C THR A 255 -18.23 7.79 -7.32
N LEU A 256 -17.84 8.34 -8.47
CA LEU A 256 -16.92 9.47 -8.57
C LEU A 256 -17.71 10.75 -8.86
N GLU A 257 -17.66 11.71 -7.94
CA GLU A 257 -18.30 13.03 -8.10
C GLU A 257 -17.24 14.05 -8.52
N CYS A 258 -17.42 14.70 -9.67
CA CYS A 258 -16.46 15.63 -10.25
C CYS A 258 -16.92 17.07 -10.03
N HIS A 259 -16.03 17.93 -9.51
CA HIS A 259 -16.27 19.32 -9.12
C HIS A 259 -15.34 20.25 -9.89
N GLY A 260 -15.87 21.33 -10.47
CA GLY A 260 -15.08 22.36 -11.17
C GLY A 260 -15.52 22.55 -12.63
N ASP A 261 -14.71 23.28 -13.41
CA ASP A 261 -14.97 23.49 -14.83
C ASP A 261 -14.24 22.45 -15.69
N PHE A 262 -15.01 21.56 -16.32
CA PHE A 262 -14.49 20.48 -17.14
C PHE A 262 -15.47 20.02 -18.22
N GLN A 263 -14.94 19.24 -19.15
CA GLN A 263 -15.72 18.48 -20.12
C GLN A 263 -15.30 17.01 -20.06
N ALA A 264 -16.29 16.10 -20.07
CA ALA A 264 -16.01 14.68 -20.08
C ALA A 264 -16.26 14.07 -21.47
N TYR A 265 -15.44 13.07 -21.80
CA TYR A 265 -15.49 12.34 -23.05
C TYR A 265 -15.35 10.85 -22.79
N GLU A 266 -16.07 10.04 -23.56
CA GLU A 266 -15.87 8.60 -23.63
C GLU A 266 -15.05 8.28 -24.89
N GLU A 267 -13.95 7.58 -24.71
CA GLU A 267 -13.20 6.97 -25.80
C GLU A 267 -13.61 5.51 -25.95
N THR A 268 -13.96 5.10 -27.16
CA THR A 268 -14.23 3.71 -27.52
C THR A 268 -13.13 3.16 -28.42
N LYS A 269 -12.48 2.07 -28.01
CA LYS A 269 -11.47 1.35 -28.80
C LYS A 269 -11.79 -0.12 -28.91
N ASN A 270 -11.47 -0.72 -30.06
CA ASN A 270 -11.55 -2.17 -30.21
C ASN A 270 -10.21 -2.79 -29.79
N SER A 271 -10.26 -3.77 -28.90
CA SER A 271 -9.13 -4.61 -28.53
C SER A 271 -9.41 -6.05 -28.93
N TRP A 272 -8.37 -6.78 -29.34
CA TRP A 272 -8.46 -8.20 -29.61
C TRP A 272 -7.76 -8.95 -28.47
N ARG A 273 -8.50 -9.82 -27.78
CA ARG A 273 -7.96 -10.68 -26.74
C ARG A 273 -8.14 -12.14 -27.13
N LYS A 274 -7.18 -12.99 -26.75
CA LYS A 274 -7.39 -14.43 -26.81
C LYS A 274 -8.10 -14.85 -25.52
N VAL A 275 -9.28 -15.42 -25.65
CA VAL A 275 -10.03 -16.06 -24.57
C VAL A 275 -10.15 -17.53 -24.97
N ASP A 276 -9.59 -18.43 -24.16
CA ASP A 276 -9.53 -19.88 -24.45
C ASP A 276 -8.97 -20.22 -25.85
N GLY A 277 -7.93 -19.48 -26.26
CA GLY A 277 -7.29 -19.64 -27.58
C GLY A 277 -8.01 -18.95 -28.74
N VAL A 278 -9.23 -18.46 -28.54
CA VAL A 278 -10.05 -17.79 -29.56
C VAL A 278 -9.85 -16.27 -29.52
N LYS A 279 -9.56 -15.65 -30.68
CA LYS A 279 -9.49 -14.19 -30.79
C LYS A 279 -10.90 -13.59 -30.70
N THR A 280 -11.19 -12.96 -29.56
CA THR A 280 -12.43 -12.24 -29.31
C THR A 280 -12.17 -10.73 -29.43
N LYS A 281 -13.05 -10.04 -30.16
CA LYS A 281 -13.05 -8.57 -30.23
C LYS A 281 -13.82 -8.04 -29.02
N THR A 282 -13.18 -7.15 -28.27
CA THR A 282 -13.77 -6.52 -27.09
C THR A 282 -13.73 -5.01 -27.27
N GLU A 283 -14.85 -4.36 -26.99
CA GLU A 283 -14.93 -2.91 -26.93
C GLU A 283 -14.40 -2.42 -25.58
N LEU A 284 -13.45 -1.50 -25.61
CA LEU A 284 -12.84 -0.86 -24.46
C LEU A 284 -13.33 0.58 -24.38
N LYS A 285 -13.89 0.94 -23.23
CA LYS A 285 -14.38 2.28 -22.95
C LYS A 285 -13.49 2.94 -21.92
N THR A 286 -13.11 4.19 -22.13
CA THR A 286 -12.33 4.98 -21.17
C THR A 286 -12.92 6.37 -21.06
N ILE A 287 -13.09 6.88 -19.84
CA ILE A 287 -13.51 8.26 -19.62
C ILE A 287 -12.29 9.17 -19.54
N PHE A 288 -12.38 10.29 -20.23
CA PHE A 288 -11.44 11.40 -20.21
C PHE A 288 -12.12 12.63 -19.63
N ILE A 289 -11.39 13.37 -18.79
CA ILE A 289 -11.80 14.62 -18.15
C ILE A 289 -10.85 15.71 -18.66
N ASP A 290 -11.36 16.59 -19.50
CA ASP A 290 -10.65 17.76 -20.00
C ASP A 290 -10.90 18.93 -19.04
N CYS A 291 -9.91 19.21 -18.19
CA CYS A 291 -10.02 20.15 -17.09
C CYS A 291 -9.76 21.57 -17.63
N LYS A 292 -10.76 22.45 -17.54
CA LYS A 292 -10.63 23.87 -17.98
C LYS A 292 -10.05 24.72 -16.86
N SER A 293 -10.41 24.41 -15.62
CA SER A 293 -9.76 24.85 -14.38
C SER A 293 -9.17 23.65 -13.63
N ASP A 294 -8.56 23.89 -12.48
CA ASP A 294 -8.34 22.79 -11.52
C ASP A 294 -9.68 22.15 -11.16
N VAL A 295 -9.68 20.83 -11.04
CA VAL A 295 -10.88 19.99 -10.85
C VAL A 295 -10.62 19.06 -9.67
N VAL A 296 -11.63 18.87 -8.83
CA VAL A 296 -11.57 17.91 -7.72
C VAL A 296 -12.55 16.79 -8.01
N VAL A 297 -12.05 15.55 -8.08
CA VAL A 297 -12.88 14.36 -8.12
C VAL A 297 -12.93 13.76 -6.72
N LYS A 298 -14.12 13.71 -6.14
CA LYS A 298 -14.38 13.17 -4.82
C LYS A 298 -14.95 11.76 -4.90
N ASN A 299 -14.51 10.92 -3.97
CA ASN A 299 -15.06 9.61 -3.74
C ASN A 299 -15.14 9.35 -2.24
N LYS A 300 -16.27 8.81 -1.78
CA LYS A 300 -16.49 8.55 -0.35
C LYS A 300 -15.42 7.65 0.28
N TRP A 301 -14.91 6.68 -0.48
CA TRP A 301 -14.02 5.65 0.03
C TRP A 301 -12.57 5.85 -0.41
N LEU A 302 -12.31 6.13 -1.69
CA LEU A 302 -11.00 6.41 -2.26
C LEU A 302 -10.39 7.76 -1.86
N GLY A 303 -11.22 8.71 -1.39
CA GLY A 303 -10.79 10.07 -1.05
C GLY A 303 -10.90 11.03 -2.23
N GLU A 304 -10.03 12.05 -2.24
CA GLU A 304 -10.06 13.13 -3.22
C GLU A 304 -8.87 13.05 -4.20
N TYR A 305 -9.16 13.38 -5.46
CA TYR A 305 -8.18 13.53 -6.53
C TYR A 305 -8.20 14.96 -7.02
N HIS A 306 -7.04 15.61 -7.00
CA HIS A 306 -6.85 16.96 -7.53
C HIS A 306 -6.27 16.84 -8.94
N LEU A 307 -7.06 17.21 -9.93
CA LEU A 307 -6.71 17.20 -11.34
C LEU A 307 -6.32 18.61 -11.77
N GLU A 308 -5.22 18.72 -12.49
CA GLU A 308 -4.61 20.00 -12.86
C GLU A 308 -5.38 20.64 -14.03
N GLY A 309 -5.60 21.95 -13.92
CA GLY A 309 -6.23 22.73 -14.98
C GLY A 309 -5.43 22.72 -16.27
N LYS A 310 -6.15 22.84 -17.39
CA LYS A 310 -5.61 22.83 -18.76
C LYS A 310 -4.97 21.50 -19.17
N LYS A 311 -5.16 20.44 -18.37
CA LYS A 311 -4.76 19.07 -18.71
C LYS A 311 -5.98 18.19 -18.96
N VAL A 312 -5.72 17.10 -19.69
CA VAL A 312 -6.69 16.02 -19.87
C VAL A 312 -6.25 14.86 -19.01
N HIS A 313 -7.15 14.36 -18.19
CA HIS A 313 -6.94 13.16 -17.39
C HIS A 313 -7.82 12.03 -17.91
N ARG A 314 -7.38 10.79 -17.78
CA ARG A 314 -8.18 9.60 -18.07
C ARG A 314 -8.37 8.77 -16.82
N ILE A 315 -9.53 8.13 -16.71
CA ILE A 315 -9.79 7.10 -15.70
C ILE A 315 -9.14 5.80 -16.18
N LYS A 316 -8.15 5.31 -15.44
CA LYS A 316 -7.49 4.04 -15.68
C LYS A 316 -7.41 3.24 -14.40
N VAL A 317 -8.25 2.22 -14.32
CA VAL A 317 -8.08 1.17 -13.30
C VAL A 317 -6.99 0.22 -13.79
N GLY A 318 -5.80 0.34 -13.20
CA GLY A 318 -4.71 -0.60 -13.43
C GLY A 318 -4.93 -1.90 -12.64
N ALA A 319 -4.58 -3.05 -13.23
CA ALA A 319 -4.32 -4.27 -12.47
C ALA A 319 -2.87 -4.23 -11.99
N LYS A 320 -2.64 -4.20 -10.67
CA LYS A 320 -1.30 -4.42 -10.11
C LYS A 320 -0.89 -5.89 -10.18
N VAL A 321 -1.88 -6.78 -10.13
CA VAL A 321 -1.74 -8.22 -10.35
C VAL A 321 -2.94 -8.68 -11.17
N ALA A 322 -2.73 -9.60 -12.11
CA ALA A 322 -3.79 -10.10 -13.00
C ALA A 322 -4.91 -10.81 -12.22
N SER A 323 -4.54 -11.50 -11.13
CA SER A 323 -5.45 -12.18 -10.22
C SER A 323 -4.73 -12.37 -8.88
N LYS A 324 -5.43 -12.16 -7.76
CA LYS A 324 -4.89 -12.46 -6.42
C LYS A 324 -5.19 -13.91 -6.03
N ASP A 325 -4.31 -14.51 -5.25
CA ASP A 325 -4.48 -15.85 -4.69
C ASP A 325 -5.29 -15.87 -3.39
N ARG A 326 -5.57 -14.70 -2.81
CA ARG A 326 -6.18 -14.54 -1.49
C ARG A 326 -7.11 -13.34 -1.42
N ASP A 327 -8.03 -13.43 -0.47
CA ASP A 327 -8.93 -12.35 -0.11
C ASP A 327 -8.20 -11.32 0.76
N ASP A 328 -8.41 -10.04 0.47
CA ASP A 328 -7.82 -8.94 1.22
C ASP A 328 -8.90 -7.99 1.72
N LEU A 329 -8.83 -7.65 3.01
CA LEU A 329 -9.53 -6.53 3.59
C LEU A 329 -8.62 -5.30 3.50
N SER A 330 -9.03 -4.29 2.74
CA SER A 330 -8.17 -3.15 2.47
C SER A 330 -8.90 -1.82 2.45
N TYR A 331 -8.13 -0.75 2.62
CA TYR A 331 -8.54 0.63 2.67
C TYR A 331 -7.50 1.50 1.96
N PRO A 332 -7.92 2.50 1.15
CA PRO A 332 -7.00 3.31 0.37
C PRO A 332 -6.20 4.25 1.28
N LYS A 333 -4.86 4.16 1.23
CA LYS A 333 -3.95 5.00 2.03
C LYS A 333 -4.23 6.49 1.85
N ARG A 334 -4.56 6.92 0.63
CA ARG A 334 -4.91 8.31 0.29
C ARG A 334 -6.01 8.89 1.17
N ASN A 335 -6.93 8.06 1.66
CA ASN A 335 -8.08 8.49 2.46
C ASN A 335 -7.96 8.09 3.94
N ILE A 336 -6.76 7.69 4.40
CA ILE A 336 -6.56 7.12 5.74
C ILE A 336 -6.97 8.08 6.86
N GLU A 337 -6.81 9.39 6.66
CA GLU A 337 -7.21 10.43 7.59
C GLU A 337 -8.73 10.53 7.76
N SER A 338 -9.52 9.99 6.83
CA SER A 338 -10.96 9.88 7.02
C SER A 338 -11.34 8.75 7.99
N MET A 339 -10.53 7.69 8.04
CA MET A 339 -10.69 6.54 8.94
C MET A 339 -10.08 6.81 10.32
N VAL A 340 -8.89 7.42 10.37
CA VAL A 340 -8.11 7.63 11.60
C VAL A 340 -7.97 9.13 11.86
N LYS A 341 -8.64 9.61 12.92
CA LYS A 341 -8.63 11.03 13.29
C LYS A 341 -7.56 11.41 14.30
N ILE A 342 -7.01 10.41 15.00
CA ILE A 342 -5.99 10.61 16.02
C ILE A 342 -4.60 10.57 15.36
N PRO A 343 -3.72 11.56 15.60
CA PRO A 343 -2.36 11.55 15.10
C PRO A 343 -1.60 10.28 15.48
N PRO A 344 -0.70 9.76 14.62
CA PRO A 344 0.06 8.54 14.90
C PRO A 344 0.86 8.60 16.21
N SER A 345 1.42 9.76 16.56
CA SER A 345 2.19 10.00 17.79
C SER A 345 1.35 9.92 19.07
N GLU A 346 0.10 10.34 19.01
CA GLU A 346 -0.84 10.20 20.14
C GLU A 346 -1.29 8.75 20.26
N ARG A 347 -1.64 8.12 19.13
CA ARG A 347 -2.10 6.73 19.11
C ARG A 347 -1.04 5.74 19.58
N ILE A 348 0.22 5.90 19.18
CA ILE A 348 1.30 5.01 19.61
C ILE A 348 1.55 5.13 21.13
N LYS A 349 1.37 6.32 21.70
CA LYS A 349 1.47 6.55 23.15
C LYS A 349 0.32 5.90 23.91
N GLU A 350 -0.91 5.98 23.40
CA GLU A 350 -2.06 5.26 23.95
C GLU A 350 -1.86 3.75 23.89
N LEU A 351 -1.35 3.25 22.77
CA LEU A 351 -1.05 1.84 22.58
C LEU A 351 0.02 1.35 23.57
N ALA A 352 1.13 2.08 23.73
CA ALA A 352 2.18 1.73 24.68
C ALA A 352 1.63 1.55 26.11
N ARG A 353 0.70 2.42 26.54
CA ARG A 353 0.02 2.31 27.84
C ARG A 353 -0.86 1.07 27.94
N LYS A 354 -1.59 0.77 26.87
CA LYS A 354 -2.57 -0.32 26.80
C LYS A 354 -1.93 -1.70 26.78
N ILE A 355 -0.84 -1.86 26.01
CA ILE A 355 -0.07 -3.09 25.89
C ILE A 355 0.38 -3.56 27.27
#